data_AF-A8WZI1-F1
#
_entry.id   AF-A8WZI1-F1
#
_cell.length_a   1.000
_cell.length_b   1.000
_cell.length_c   1.000
_cell.angle_alpha   90.00
_cell.angle_beta   90.00
_cell.angle_gamma   90.00
#
_symmetry.space_group_name_H-M   'P 1'
#
loop_
_entity.id
_entity.type
_entity.pdbx_description
1 polymer ?
#
loop_
_entity_poly.entity_id
_entity_poly.type
_entity_poly.pdbx_seq_one_letter_code
_entity_poly.pdbx_strand_id
1 'polypeptide(L)'
;MFTAETNPSQIEILSHTEQCVVCGDAADGFHYGVRSCRGCNAFFRRAVTFNMSFTCRRGGRCPVDKNARCACRACRLAKCYAVGMDKKAVQPKREVVTSNGSFDQNDQDYERLGGTTTSPNYDLSDMTSPGSAFTPLAINLGDFIPAIPASPPSDASVIVRQVYDFAEQKRRRRAMLCGSLEEILSEQEMTLKQPATSEDFSRIFQAQMVLMFEWVEKLPEFRMLCDHNDKTKLLRAFALKYMLLDNVYHTYELGYRDRLVLVNNNYIVPGSPVDLKGCDVVDEVSIKDMIWGQRMQNLINDLVGPIGQQNMMYGEIMTIRRVMFWNPGNVQLSEMAKALSAEACNVAMKELQQYLLSEGVDDIEARIQFLLLLVPAFSAHHKTMYEIVRLIPSFGKMSDWNSFMEDVLNGV
;
A
#
# COMPACT_ATOMS: atom_id res chain seq x y z
N MET A 1 36.85 -34.53 -55.29
CA MET A 1 35.62 -34.00 -55.92
C MET A 1 35.19 -32.78 -55.13
N PHE A 2 34.80 -31.74 -55.85
CA PHE A 2 34.84 -30.33 -55.46
C PHE A 2 33.89 -29.93 -54.33
N THR A 3 34.30 -28.86 -53.66
CA THR A 3 33.64 -28.04 -52.63
C THR A 3 32.26 -27.53 -53.04
N ALA A 4 31.35 -27.41 -52.07
CA ALA A 4 30.24 -26.47 -52.13
C ALA A 4 30.05 -25.82 -50.74
N GLU A 5 30.61 -24.62 -50.63
CA GLU A 5 30.41 -23.67 -49.55
C GLU A 5 28.94 -23.23 -49.52
N THR A 6 28.24 -23.44 -48.41
CA THR A 6 26.96 -22.77 -48.16
C THR A 6 27.19 -21.55 -47.29
N ASN A 7 27.22 -20.41 -47.98
CA ASN A 7 27.35 -19.04 -47.51
C ASN A 7 26.36 -18.71 -46.35
N PRO A 8 26.80 -18.19 -45.17
CA PRO A 8 25.91 -17.93 -44.03
C PRO A 8 25.05 -16.66 -44.17
N SER A 9 25.01 -16.02 -45.33
CA SER A 9 24.47 -14.65 -45.50
C SER A 9 23.02 -14.55 -45.98
N GLN A 10 22.24 -15.64 -45.98
CA GLN A 10 20.84 -15.60 -46.51
C GLN A 10 19.73 -15.99 -45.52
N ILE A 11 20.03 -16.38 -44.28
CA ILE A 11 18.99 -16.65 -43.25
C ILE A 11 18.76 -15.46 -42.30
N GLU A 12 19.68 -14.48 -42.27
CA GLU A 12 19.53 -13.29 -41.39
C GLU A 12 18.73 -12.12 -41.98
N ILE A 13 18.33 -12.15 -43.25
CA ILE A 13 17.76 -10.97 -43.93
C ILE A 13 16.22 -10.95 -43.91
N LEU A 14 15.54 -12.02 -43.46
CA LEU A 14 14.06 -12.10 -43.42
C LEU A 14 13.43 -12.03 -42.02
N SER A 15 14.20 -11.82 -40.94
CA SER A 15 13.67 -11.72 -39.56
C SER A 15 13.68 -10.32 -38.95
N HIS A 16 14.30 -9.33 -39.61
CA HIS A 16 14.34 -7.93 -39.12
C HIS A 16 13.09 -7.12 -39.45
N THR A 17 12.16 -7.67 -40.22
CA THR A 17 10.92 -6.99 -40.62
C THR A 17 9.80 -7.10 -39.57
N GLU A 18 10.00 -7.77 -38.44
CA GLU A 18 8.94 -7.96 -37.42
C GLU A 18 9.37 -7.56 -36.01
N GLN A 19 10.48 -6.85 -35.84
CA GLN A 19 10.96 -6.42 -34.53
C GLN A 19 10.62 -4.96 -34.22
N CYS A 20 10.41 -4.69 -32.93
CA CYS A 20 10.15 -3.37 -32.40
C CYS A 20 11.42 -2.52 -32.46
N VAL A 21 11.42 -1.45 -33.26
CA VAL A 21 12.60 -0.60 -33.45
C VAL A 21 13.09 0.12 -32.17
N VAL A 22 12.24 0.17 -31.13
CA VAL A 22 12.61 0.75 -29.83
C VAL A 22 13.42 -0.23 -28.96
N CYS A 23 13.01 -1.50 -28.89
CA CYS A 23 13.54 -2.43 -27.88
C CYS A 23 13.89 -3.83 -28.40
N GLY A 24 13.70 -4.12 -29.69
CA GLY A 24 13.99 -5.40 -30.31
C GLY A 24 13.00 -6.54 -29.99
N ASP A 25 11.97 -6.30 -29.17
CA ASP A 25 10.90 -7.28 -28.93
C ASP A 25 10.02 -7.48 -30.17
N ALA A 26 9.25 -8.56 -30.25
CA ALA A 26 8.35 -8.82 -31.37
C ALA A 26 7.34 -7.67 -31.53
N ALA A 27 7.30 -7.04 -32.71
CA ALA A 27 6.35 -5.99 -33.03
C ALA A 27 5.01 -6.60 -33.45
N ASP A 28 3.92 -5.96 -33.06
CA ASP A 28 2.57 -6.36 -33.45
C ASP A 28 1.93 -5.40 -34.46
N GLY A 29 2.68 -4.40 -34.92
CA GLY A 29 2.25 -3.47 -35.97
C GLY A 29 3.00 -2.14 -35.96
N PHE A 30 2.48 -1.19 -36.74
CA PHE A 30 2.92 0.20 -36.73
C PHE A 30 2.08 0.99 -35.72
N HIS A 31 2.74 1.64 -34.76
CA HIS A 31 2.10 2.51 -33.77
C HIS A 31 2.83 3.85 -33.74
N TYR A 32 2.08 4.94 -33.89
CA TYR A 32 2.60 6.32 -33.93
C TYR A 32 3.74 6.52 -34.94
N GLY A 33 3.63 5.91 -36.12
CA GLY A 33 4.57 6.09 -37.23
C GLY A 33 5.73 5.09 -37.29
N VAL A 34 5.89 4.20 -36.30
CA VAL A 34 6.99 3.22 -36.30
C VAL A 34 6.53 1.81 -35.95
N ARG A 35 7.24 0.81 -36.44
CA ARG A 35 7.02 -0.60 -36.07
C ARG A 35 7.38 -0.83 -34.61
N SER A 36 6.41 -1.16 -33.77
CA SER A 36 6.65 -1.33 -32.33
C SER A 36 5.84 -2.45 -31.70
N CYS A 37 6.27 -2.91 -30.52
CA CYS A 37 5.55 -3.88 -29.71
C CYS A 37 4.51 -3.18 -28.83
N ARG A 38 3.53 -3.96 -28.33
CA ARG A 38 2.52 -3.52 -27.34
C ARG A 38 3.11 -2.71 -26.19
N GLY A 39 4.24 -3.17 -25.65
CA GLY A 39 4.89 -2.53 -24.50
C GLY A 39 5.40 -1.12 -24.81
N CYS A 40 5.96 -0.88 -26.00
CA CYS A 40 6.47 0.43 -26.39
C CYS A 40 5.35 1.36 -26.88
N ASN A 41 4.34 0.83 -27.59
CA ASN A 41 3.12 1.56 -27.92
C ASN A 41 2.45 2.12 -26.65
N ALA A 42 2.10 1.25 -25.70
CA ALA A 42 1.40 1.66 -24.48
C ALA A 42 2.24 2.58 -23.59
N PHE A 43 3.57 2.44 -23.61
CA PHE A 43 4.47 3.35 -22.93
C PHE A 43 4.45 4.75 -23.56
N PHE A 44 4.63 4.84 -24.88
CA PHE A 44 4.65 6.11 -25.61
C PHE A 44 3.32 6.86 -25.49
N ARG A 45 2.19 6.16 -25.69
CA ARG A 45 0.85 6.74 -25.53
C ARG A 45 0.67 7.41 -24.18
N ARG A 46 1.02 6.72 -23.08
CA ARG A 46 0.88 7.25 -21.72
C ARG A 46 1.81 8.43 -21.48
N ALA A 47 3.07 8.32 -21.89
CA ALA A 47 4.05 9.38 -21.70
C ALA A 47 3.62 10.67 -22.40
N VAL A 48 3.08 10.58 -23.63
CA VAL A 48 2.58 11.73 -24.39
C VAL A 48 1.25 12.25 -23.85
N THR A 49 0.26 11.38 -23.61
CA THR A 49 -1.08 11.77 -23.15
C THR A 49 -1.03 12.54 -21.82
N PHE A 50 -0.18 12.09 -20.90
CA PHE A 50 -0.03 12.70 -19.58
C PHE A 50 1.15 13.68 -19.48
N ASN A 51 1.75 14.07 -20.62
CA ASN A 51 2.90 14.96 -20.69
C ASN A 51 4.01 14.62 -19.66
N MET A 52 4.33 13.33 -19.52
CA MET A 52 5.27 12.84 -18.51
C MET A 52 6.70 13.24 -18.84
N SER A 53 7.39 13.86 -17.89
CA SER A 53 8.83 14.11 -17.94
C SER A 53 9.57 13.06 -17.11
N PHE A 54 10.71 12.57 -17.62
CA PHE A 54 11.53 11.58 -16.94
C PHE A 54 13.00 12.02 -16.96
N THR A 55 13.70 11.86 -15.83
CA THR A 55 15.14 12.18 -15.69
C THR A 55 15.98 10.91 -15.63
N CYS A 56 17.04 10.84 -16.42
CA CYS A 56 18.00 9.73 -16.37
C CYS A 56 19.03 9.94 -15.24
N ARG A 57 19.28 8.91 -14.42
CA ARG A 57 20.29 8.93 -13.36
C ARG A 57 21.68 8.41 -13.80
N ARG A 58 21.82 7.97 -15.06
CA ARG A 58 23.02 7.27 -15.59
C ARG A 58 23.54 7.92 -16.88
N GLY A 59 23.41 9.25 -17.01
CA GLY A 59 24.01 10.02 -18.11
C GLY A 59 23.37 9.82 -19.49
N GLY A 60 22.10 9.41 -19.57
CA GLY A 60 21.31 9.43 -20.82
C GLY A 60 21.56 8.27 -21.80
N ARG A 61 22.49 7.35 -21.51
CA ARG A 61 22.89 6.26 -22.42
C ARG A 61 22.50 4.85 -21.94
N CYS A 62 21.40 4.72 -21.20
CA CYS A 62 20.95 3.39 -20.75
C CYS A 62 20.53 2.49 -21.92
N PRO A 63 20.89 1.20 -21.92
CA PRO A 63 20.44 0.27 -22.95
C PRO A 63 18.91 0.10 -22.90
N VAL A 64 18.29 0.02 -24.08
CA VAL A 64 16.85 -0.19 -24.25
C VAL A 64 16.67 -1.39 -25.19
N ASP A 65 16.60 -2.56 -24.58
CA ASP A 65 16.30 -3.85 -25.20
C ASP A 65 15.08 -4.49 -24.50
N LYS A 66 14.63 -5.67 -24.95
CA LYS A 66 13.45 -6.37 -24.44
C LYS A 66 13.49 -6.56 -22.91
N ASN A 67 14.67 -6.86 -22.36
CA ASN A 67 14.86 -7.22 -20.95
C ASN A 67 15.12 -5.98 -20.08
N ALA A 68 15.81 -4.97 -20.62
CA ALA A 68 16.24 -3.79 -19.87
C ALA A 68 15.42 -2.52 -20.14
N ARG A 69 14.46 -2.52 -21.10
CA ARG A 69 13.63 -1.34 -21.44
C ARG A 69 12.89 -0.70 -20.27
N CYS A 70 12.63 -1.43 -19.18
CA CYS A 70 11.97 -0.90 -17.99
C CYS A 70 12.94 -0.23 -16.98
N ALA A 71 14.25 -0.41 -17.14
CA ALA A 71 15.27 0.10 -16.21
C ALA A 71 15.47 1.62 -16.26
N CYS A 72 15.10 2.28 -17.36
CA CYS A 72 15.22 3.73 -17.48
C CYS A 72 14.13 4.31 -18.38
N ARG A 73 13.09 4.91 -17.78
CA ARG A 73 11.96 5.53 -18.52
C ARG A 73 12.41 6.73 -19.37
N ALA A 74 13.39 7.50 -18.88
CA ALA A 74 13.95 8.63 -19.61
C ALA A 74 14.61 8.20 -20.93
N CYS A 75 15.55 7.26 -20.88
CA CYS A 75 16.22 6.75 -22.09
C CYS A 75 15.25 5.99 -23.01
N ARG A 76 14.25 5.29 -22.46
CA ARG A 76 13.22 4.64 -23.26
C ARG A 76 12.38 5.64 -24.04
N LEU A 77 11.91 6.72 -23.40
CA LEU A 77 11.13 7.77 -24.06
C LEU A 77 11.97 8.54 -25.08
N ALA A 78 13.21 8.88 -24.74
CA ALA A 78 14.15 9.48 -25.66
C ALA A 78 14.36 8.59 -26.90
N LYS A 79 14.52 7.27 -26.72
CA LYS A 79 14.64 6.33 -27.83
C LYS A 79 13.36 6.23 -28.67
N CYS A 80 12.17 6.26 -28.07
CA CYS A 80 10.89 6.32 -28.81
C CYS A 80 10.85 7.51 -29.77
N TYR A 81 11.25 8.70 -29.32
CA TYR A 81 11.35 9.87 -30.20
C TYR A 81 12.46 9.72 -31.23
N ALA A 82 13.63 9.22 -30.84
CA ALA A 82 14.78 9.05 -31.74
C ALA A 82 14.49 8.10 -32.91
N VAL A 83 13.65 7.08 -32.72
CA VAL A 83 13.24 6.16 -33.80
C VAL A 83 12.05 6.69 -34.62
N GLY A 84 11.48 7.84 -34.28
CA GLY A 84 10.44 8.51 -35.06
C GLY A 84 9.00 8.33 -34.59
N MET A 85 8.75 7.96 -33.33
CA MET A 85 7.37 7.97 -32.81
C MET A 85 6.80 9.39 -32.76
N ASP A 86 5.69 9.63 -33.46
CA ASP A 86 5.07 10.95 -33.54
C ASP A 86 4.06 11.18 -32.40
N LYS A 87 4.35 12.17 -31.55
CA LYS A 87 3.45 12.60 -30.48
C LYS A 87 2.12 13.17 -30.99
N LYS A 88 2.09 13.72 -32.22
CA LYS A 88 0.85 14.28 -32.81
C LYS A 88 -0.14 13.19 -33.21
N ALA A 89 0.35 11.97 -33.46
CA ALA A 89 -0.49 10.81 -33.73
C ALA A 89 -1.17 10.24 -32.46
N VAL A 90 -0.80 10.74 -31.27
CA VAL A 90 -1.49 10.42 -30.02
C VAL A 90 -2.70 11.35 -29.93
N GLN A 91 -3.90 10.78 -30.00
CA GLN A 91 -5.13 11.56 -29.86
C GLN A 91 -5.09 12.33 -28.52
N PRO A 92 -5.28 13.65 -28.54
CA PRO A 92 -5.39 14.44 -27.31
C PRO A 92 -6.59 13.95 -26.49
N LYS A 93 -6.53 14.16 -25.16
CA LYS A 93 -7.64 13.86 -24.25
C LYS A 93 -8.90 14.50 -24.86
N ARG A 94 -9.92 13.68 -25.15
CA ARG A 94 -11.21 14.16 -25.65
C ARG A 94 -11.76 15.10 -24.57
N GLU A 95 -11.74 16.40 -24.83
CA GLU A 95 -12.43 17.37 -23.99
C GLU A 95 -13.93 17.09 -24.13
N VAL A 96 -14.58 16.83 -23.00
CA VAL A 96 -16.04 16.72 -22.97
C VAL A 96 -16.55 18.15 -23.12
N VAL A 97 -17.01 18.49 -24.33
CA VAL A 97 -17.72 19.74 -24.58
C VAL A 97 -19.01 19.68 -23.76
N THR A 98 -19.04 20.41 -22.65
CA THR A 98 -20.29 20.80 -21.98
C THR A 98 -20.99 21.81 -22.88
N SER A 99 -21.88 21.36 -23.75
CA SER A 99 -22.69 22.23 -24.60
C SER A 99 -23.91 22.72 -23.82
N ASN A 100 -23.83 23.93 -23.27
CA ASN A 100 -25.01 24.74 -22.95
C ASN A 100 -25.22 25.76 -24.09
N GLY A 101 -26.27 25.53 -24.88
CA GLY A 101 -27.03 26.57 -25.55
C GLY A 101 -26.59 27.05 -26.94
N SER A 102 -27.52 26.83 -27.88
CA SER A 102 -28.05 27.73 -28.93
C SER A 102 -27.74 27.41 -30.40
N PHE A 103 -28.82 27.07 -31.10
CA PHE A 103 -29.01 27.10 -32.55
C PHE A 103 -28.57 28.45 -33.13
N ASP A 104 -27.76 28.47 -34.21
CA ASP A 104 -28.23 28.91 -35.53
C ASP A 104 -27.13 28.86 -36.63
N GLN A 105 -27.62 28.45 -37.82
CA GLN A 105 -27.29 28.86 -39.18
C GLN A 105 -25.91 28.61 -39.84
N ASN A 106 -26.00 27.76 -40.87
CA ASN A 106 -25.43 27.87 -42.22
C ASN A 106 -23.92 27.73 -42.47
N ASP A 107 -23.57 26.55 -43.01
CA ASP A 107 -23.13 26.35 -44.40
C ASP A 107 -22.02 27.26 -44.95
N GLN A 108 -20.82 26.71 -45.15
CA GLN A 108 -20.30 26.29 -46.47
C GLN A 108 -18.79 26.02 -46.42
N ASP A 109 -18.35 25.16 -47.34
CA ASP A 109 -16.97 24.87 -47.72
C ASP A 109 -16.21 23.82 -46.89
N TYR A 110 -16.29 22.56 -47.33
CA TYR A 110 -15.09 21.81 -47.76
C TYR A 110 -15.50 20.57 -48.59
N GLU A 111 -15.98 20.80 -49.81
CA GLU A 111 -15.80 19.83 -50.89
C GLU A 111 -14.35 19.93 -51.40
N ARG A 112 -13.57 18.85 -51.28
CA ARG A 112 -12.76 18.34 -52.41
C ARG A 112 -12.02 17.04 -52.07
N LEU A 113 -12.12 16.10 -53.03
CA LEU A 113 -11.39 14.84 -53.22
C LEU A 113 -12.00 13.66 -52.40
N GLY A 114 -12.94 12.88 -52.93
CA GLY A 114 -12.84 11.99 -54.11
C GLY A 114 -12.04 10.74 -53.70
N GLY A 115 -12.54 9.50 -53.65
CA GLY A 115 -13.72 8.84 -54.21
C GLY A 115 -13.24 7.59 -54.95
N THR A 116 -13.48 6.39 -54.40
CA THR A 116 -13.62 5.07 -55.08
C THR A 116 -14.18 4.08 -54.04
N THR A 117 -15.47 3.75 -53.97
CA THR A 117 -16.31 2.84 -54.80
C THR A 117 -15.82 1.40 -54.93
N THR A 118 -16.46 0.49 -54.20
CA THR A 118 -16.92 -0.86 -54.62
C THR A 118 -17.85 -1.44 -53.53
N SER A 119 -19.17 -1.20 -53.63
CA SER A 119 -20.21 -2.21 -53.98
C SER A 119 -21.06 -2.60 -52.75
N PRO A 120 -22.32 -3.08 -52.89
CA PRO A 120 -23.50 -2.22 -52.87
C PRO A 120 -24.53 -2.55 -51.76
N ASN A 121 -25.34 -1.53 -51.48
CA ASN A 121 -26.71 -1.49 -50.92
C ASN A 121 -27.39 -2.79 -50.46
N TYR A 122 -27.85 -2.76 -49.21
CA TYR A 122 -29.24 -2.98 -48.87
C TYR A 122 -29.63 -2.00 -47.75
N ASP A 123 -30.70 -1.27 -47.97
CA ASP A 123 -31.37 -0.46 -46.96
C ASP A 123 -32.87 -0.67 -47.18
N LEU A 124 -33.57 -1.19 -46.18
CA LEU A 124 -34.62 -0.46 -45.46
C LEU A 124 -35.50 -1.44 -44.65
N SER A 125 -35.64 -1.11 -43.37
CA SER A 125 -36.90 -1.12 -42.64
C SER A 125 -37.88 -2.27 -42.89
N ASP A 126 -37.76 -3.33 -42.12
CA ASP A 126 -38.89 -3.85 -41.32
C ASP A 126 -38.38 -5.00 -40.46
N MET A 127 -38.39 -4.81 -39.14
CA MET A 127 -38.63 -5.85 -38.14
C MET A 127 -38.63 -5.15 -36.76
N THR A 128 -39.78 -4.61 -36.37
CA THR A 128 -40.07 -4.40 -34.95
C THR A 128 -40.05 -5.76 -34.25
N SER A 129 -39.07 -5.95 -33.37
CA SER A 129 -39.07 -7.03 -32.38
C SER A 129 -39.33 -6.44 -31.00
N PRO A 130 -40.15 -7.10 -30.16
CA PRO A 130 -40.74 -6.51 -28.97
C PRO A 130 -39.76 -6.39 -27.80
N GLY A 131 -39.84 -5.27 -27.09
CA GLY A 131 -39.50 -5.11 -25.67
C GLY A 131 -38.25 -5.83 -25.15
N SER A 132 -37.07 -5.25 -25.39
CA SER A 132 -35.93 -5.45 -24.49
C SER A 132 -36.13 -4.55 -23.26
N ALA A 133 -36.16 -5.15 -22.07
CA ALA A 133 -36.27 -4.48 -20.77
C ALA A 133 -35.05 -3.61 -20.39
N PHE A 134 -34.18 -3.28 -21.35
CA PHE A 134 -32.99 -2.47 -21.14
C PHE A 134 -33.19 -1.07 -21.74
N THR A 135 -33.98 -0.25 -21.08
CA THR A 135 -33.72 1.20 -21.08
C THR A 135 -32.31 1.39 -20.50
N PRO A 136 -31.36 2.01 -21.23
CA PRO A 136 -30.08 2.37 -20.64
C PRO A 136 -30.36 3.44 -19.59
N LEU A 137 -30.28 3.06 -18.32
CA LEU A 137 -30.16 4.03 -17.24
C LEU A 137 -28.93 4.88 -17.58
N ALA A 138 -29.12 6.18 -17.73
CA ALA A 138 -28.03 7.14 -17.85
C ALA A 138 -27.28 7.21 -16.51
N ILE A 139 -26.47 6.19 -16.21
CA ILE A 139 -25.58 6.19 -15.06
C ILE A 139 -24.43 7.14 -15.41
N ASN A 140 -24.38 8.28 -14.73
CA ASN A 140 -23.28 9.22 -14.86
C ASN A 140 -22.02 8.58 -14.25
N LEU A 141 -21.22 7.92 -15.09
CA LEU A 141 -19.98 7.25 -14.68
C LEU A 141 -18.93 8.22 -14.11
N GLY A 142 -19.11 9.54 -14.27
CA GLY A 142 -18.23 10.57 -13.71
C GLY A 142 -18.20 10.55 -12.18
N ASP A 143 -19.32 10.20 -11.54
CA ASP A 143 -19.43 10.10 -10.08
C ASP A 143 -18.86 8.77 -9.53
N PHE A 144 -18.50 7.83 -10.41
CA PHE A 144 -17.98 6.50 -10.06
C PHE A 144 -16.49 6.31 -10.35
N ILE A 145 -15.76 7.36 -10.75
CA ILE A 145 -14.30 7.28 -10.86
C ILE A 145 -13.74 7.39 -9.44
N PRO A 146 -13.16 6.32 -8.85
CA PRO A 146 -12.55 6.42 -7.54
C PRO A 146 -11.44 7.45 -7.61
N ALA A 147 -11.47 8.46 -6.74
CA ALA A 147 -10.39 9.43 -6.64
C ALA A 147 -9.07 8.66 -6.43
N ILE A 148 -8.08 8.91 -7.29
CA ILE A 148 -6.74 8.35 -7.10
C ILE A 148 -6.25 8.81 -5.72
N PRO A 149 -5.77 7.91 -4.84
CA PRO A 149 -5.27 8.30 -3.53
C PRO A 149 -4.23 9.40 -3.68
N ALA A 150 -4.38 10.49 -2.92
CA ALA A 150 -3.44 11.60 -2.96
C ALA A 150 -2.02 11.06 -2.66
N SER A 151 -1.06 11.42 -3.51
CA SER A 151 0.34 11.06 -3.29
C SER A 151 0.98 12.10 -2.38
N PRO A 152 1.86 11.71 -1.44
CA PRO A 152 2.56 12.67 -0.61
C PRO A 152 3.46 13.58 -1.47
N PRO A 153 3.65 14.86 -1.07
CA PRO A 153 4.60 15.77 -1.72
C PRO A 153 6.00 15.18 -1.84
N SER A 154 6.77 15.59 -2.84
CA SER A 154 8.12 15.06 -3.09
C SER A 154 9.13 15.40 -1.99
N ASP A 155 8.90 16.51 -1.30
CA ASP A 155 9.68 17.08 -0.19
C ASP A 155 9.06 16.78 1.19
N ALA A 156 8.02 15.95 1.24
CA ALA A 156 7.38 15.59 2.50
C ALA A 156 8.35 14.89 3.46
N SER A 157 8.28 15.28 4.73
CA SER A 157 8.98 14.62 5.84
C SER A 157 8.56 13.15 5.98
N VAL A 158 9.36 12.35 6.70
CA VAL A 158 9.08 10.92 6.85
C VAL A 158 7.74 10.72 7.58
N ILE A 159 7.46 11.52 8.62
CA ILE A 159 6.17 11.49 9.34
C ILE A 159 4.97 11.72 8.41
N VAL A 160 5.01 12.73 7.53
CA VAL A 160 3.92 13.02 6.59
C VAL A 160 3.73 11.84 5.64
N ARG A 161 4.83 11.33 5.06
CA ARG A 161 4.76 10.17 4.18
C ARG A 161 4.18 8.93 4.87
N GLN A 162 4.51 8.72 6.14
CA GLN A 162 3.96 7.62 6.93
C GLN A 162 2.46 7.80 7.20
N VAL A 163 1.97 9.03 7.41
CA VAL A 163 0.53 9.31 7.53
C VAL A 163 -0.21 8.92 6.25
N TYR A 164 0.31 9.28 5.08
CA TYR A 164 -0.27 8.86 3.80
C TYR A 164 -0.26 7.33 3.63
N ASP A 165 0.87 6.69 3.95
CA ASP A 165 1.02 5.24 3.85
C ASP A 165 0.16 4.47 4.85
N PHE A 166 -0.23 5.09 5.97
CA PHE A 166 -1.01 4.44 7.03
C PHE A 166 -2.41 4.06 6.54
N ALA A 167 -3.07 4.89 5.73
CA ALA A 167 -4.36 4.57 5.14
C ALA A 167 -4.29 3.35 4.22
N GLU A 168 -3.20 3.23 3.44
CA GLU A 168 -2.95 2.05 2.61
C GLU A 168 -2.69 0.81 3.47
N GLN A 169 -1.90 0.94 4.54
CA GLN A 169 -1.69 -0.16 5.48
C GLN A 169 -3.00 -0.63 6.11
N LYS A 170 -3.89 0.28 6.50
CA LYS A 170 -5.22 -0.05 7.04
C LYS A 170 -6.05 -0.84 6.03
N ARG A 171 -6.07 -0.43 4.76
CA ARG A 171 -6.79 -1.14 3.69
C ARG A 171 -6.24 -2.55 3.48
N ARG A 172 -4.92 -2.70 3.42
CA ARG A 172 -4.25 -4.00 3.26
C ARG A 172 -4.47 -4.90 4.46
N ARG A 173 -4.41 -4.36 5.68
CA ARG A 173 -4.73 -5.07 6.92
C ARG A 173 -6.15 -5.64 6.90
N ARG A 174 -7.13 -4.85 6.47
CA ARG A 174 -8.51 -5.34 6.28
C ARG A 174 -8.59 -6.47 5.27
N ALA A 175 -7.93 -6.34 4.12
CA ALA A 175 -7.91 -7.39 3.10
C ALA A 175 -7.23 -8.69 3.58
N MET A 176 -6.26 -8.60 4.50
CA MET A 176 -5.62 -9.78 5.11
C MET A 176 -6.47 -10.46 6.19
N LEU A 177 -7.40 -9.73 6.82
CA LEU A 177 -8.16 -10.18 7.99
C LEU A 177 -9.68 -10.30 7.74
N CYS A 178 -10.13 -10.14 6.50
CA CYS A 178 -11.53 -10.26 6.12
C CYS A 178 -12.02 -11.72 6.25
N GLY A 179 -13.27 -11.89 6.66
CA GLY A 179 -13.96 -13.17 6.70
C GLY A 179 -14.74 -13.47 5.41
N SER A 180 -15.04 -12.45 4.60
CA SER A 180 -15.76 -12.61 3.34
C SER A 180 -15.33 -11.58 2.30
N LEU A 181 -15.70 -11.82 1.03
CA LEU A 181 -15.51 -10.86 -0.04
C LEU A 181 -16.38 -9.61 0.15
N GLU A 182 -17.56 -9.73 0.76
CA GLU A 182 -18.39 -8.54 1.04
C GLU A 182 -17.68 -7.58 1.98
N GLU A 183 -16.95 -8.08 2.98
CA GLU A 183 -16.17 -7.22 3.89
C GLU A 183 -15.03 -6.48 3.19
N ILE A 184 -14.44 -7.07 2.15
CA ILE A 184 -13.40 -6.40 1.35
C ILE A 184 -14.01 -5.27 0.50
N LEU A 185 -15.20 -5.53 -0.04
CA LEU A 185 -15.90 -4.63 -0.95
C LEU A 185 -16.70 -3.54 -0.22
N SER A 186 -17.04 -3.74 1.05
CA SER A 186 -17.71 -2.73 1.86
C SER A 186 -16.74 -1.63 2.27
N GLU A 187 -17.04 -0.38 1.93
CA GLU A 187 -16.32 0.80 2.42
C GLU A 187 -16.67 1.16 3.88
N GLN A 188 -17.70 0.51 4.46
CA GLN A 188 -18.10 0.75 5.84
C GLN A 188 -17.09 0.15 6.82
N GLU A 189 -16.34 1.02 7.48
CA GLU A 189 -15.37 0.65 8.54
C GLU A 189 -16.01 0.16 9.85
N MET A 190 -17.33 0.03 9.96
CA MET A 190 -18.00 0.42 11.21
C MET A 190 -18.97 -0.58 11.85
N THR A 191 -18.69 -1.88 11.85
CA THR A 191 -19.41 -2.77 12.78
C THR A 191 -18.47 -3.74 13.48
N LEU A 192 -18.60 -3.78 14.81
CA LEU A 192 -18.05 -4.86 15.61
C LEU A 192 -18.59 -6.18 15.09
N LYS A 193 -17.72 -7.19 15.02
CA LYS A 193 -18.11 -8.53 14.59
C LYS A 193 -18.56 -9.34 15.81
N GLN A 194 -17.62 -10.04 16.44
CA GLN A 194 -17.90 -10.96 17.55
C GLN A 194 -16.86 -10.80 18.66
N PRO A 195 -17.10 -11.36 19.86
CA PRO A 195 -16.07 -11.42 20.89
C PRO A 195 -14.82 -12.15 20.39
N ALA A 196 -13.64 -11.62 20.74
CA ALA A 196 -12.37 -12.17 20.31
C ALA A 196 -12.11 -13.57 20.87
N THR A 197 -11.50 -14.41 20.03
CA THR A 197 -11.10 -15.78 20.33
C THR A 197 -9.58 -15.90 20.36
N SER A 198 -9.06 -17.01 20.85
CA SER A 198 -7.61 -17.29 20.85
C SER A 198 -7.01 -17.32 19.44
N GLU A 199 -7.76 -17.80 18.45
CA GLU A 199 -7.32 -17.87 17.05
C GLU A 199 -7.14 -16.49 16.40
N ASP A 200 -7.92 -15.50 16.84
CA ASP A 200 -7.83 -14.13 16.33
C ASP A 200 -6.45 -13.53 16.57
N PHE A 201 -5.86 -13.77 17.75
CA PHE A 201 -4.51 -13.28 18.06
C PHE A 201 -3.46 -13.86 17.09
N SER A 202 -3.56 -15.13 16.73
CA SER A 202 -2.63 -15.76 15.77
C SER A 202 -2.78 -15.17 14.36
N ARG A 203 -4.01 -14.98 13.88
CA ARG A 203 -4.26 -14.39 12.55
C ARG A 203 -3.83 -12.92 12.48
N ILE A 204 -4.16 -12.14 13.51
CA ILE A 204 -3.78 -10.72 13.61
C ILE A 204 -2.26 -10.58 13.65
N PHE A 205 -1.59 -11.39 14.46
CA PHE A 205 -0.14 -11.35 14.58
C PHE A 205 0.55 -11.58 13.23
N GLN A 206 0.15 -12.63 12.48
CA GLN A 206 0.71 -12.92 11.16
C GLN A 206 0.56 -11.73 10.19
N ALA A 207 -0.65 -11.19 10.06
CA ALA A 207 -0.91 -10.06 9.18
C ALA A 207 -0.09 -8.83 9.59
N GLN A 208 -0.04 -8.53 10.89
CA GLN A 208 0.69 -7.37 11.39
C GLN A 208 2.20 -7.51 11.32
N MET A 209 2.78 -8.70 11.40
CA MET A 209 4.23 -8.87 11.21
C MET A 209 4.67 -8.53 9.79
N VAL A 210 3.87 -8.92 8.78
CA VAL A 210 4.11 -8.54 7.39
C VAL A 210 4.03 -7.01 7.22
N LEU A 211 3.00 -6.38 7.78
CA LEU A 211 2.81 -4.93 7.70
C LEU A 211 3.85 -4.14 8.50
N MET A 212 4.31 -4.67 9.63
CA MET A 212 5.40 -4.12 10.43
C MET A 212 6.68 -4.15 9.63
N PHE A 213 7.04 -5.29 9.03
CA PHE A 213 8.25 -5.41 8.22
C PHE A 213 8.23 -4.43 7.05
N GLU A 214 7.11 -4.37 6.30
CA GLU A 214 6.95 -3.41 5.22
C GLU A 214 7.08 -1.95 5.68
N TRP A 215 6.55 -1.62 6.87
CA TRP A 215 6.71 -0.29 7.47
C TRP A 215 8.17 0.01 7.80
N VAL A 216 8.85 -0.91 8.50
CA VAL A 216 10.26 -0.76 8.89
C VAL A 216 11.17 -0.62 7.67
N GLU A 217 10.91 -1.37 6.59
CA GLU A 217 11.67 -1.26 5.35
C GLU A 217 11.59 0.11 4.69
N LYS A 218 10.60 0.95 5.02
CA LYS A 218 10.48 2.31 4.50
C LYS A 218 11.31 3.33 5.30
N LEU A 219 11.83 2.96 6.47
CA LEU A 219 12.68 3.83 7.29
C LEU A 219 14.10 3.92 6.69
N PRO A 220 14.61 5.12 6.39
CA PRO A 220 15.96 5.30 5.88
C PRO A 220 17.04 4.71 6.80
N GLU A 221 16.91 4.92 8.10
CA GLU A 221 17.87 4.50 9.12
C GLU A 221 17.90 2.97 9.23
N PHE A 222 16.75 2.29 9.12
CA PHE A 222 16.73 0.83 9.12
C PHE A 222 17.47 0.23 7.92
N ARG A 223 17.42 0.88 6.76
CA ARG A 223 18.18 0.44 5.58
C ARG A 223 19.68 0.62 5.76
N MET A 224 20.10 1.58 6.57
CA MET A 224 21.52 1.83 6.88
C MET A 224 22.11 0.82 7.86
N LEU A 225 21.29 0.09 8.62
CA LEU A 225 21.79 -1.00 9.47
C LEU A 225 22.34 -2.14 8.60
N CYS A 226 23.66 -2.31 8.63
CA CYS A 226 24.34 -3.39 7.91
C CYS A 226 24.22 -4.74 8.63
N ASP A 227 24.15 -4.75 9.96
CA ASP A 227 24.08 -5.98 10.75
C ASP A 227 22.65 -6.54 10.80
N HIS A 228 22.47 -7.73 10.25
CA HIS A 228 21.20 -8.47 10.28
C HIS A 228 20.80 -8.91 11.70
N ASN A 229 21.77 -9.09 12.61
CA ASN A 229 21.49 -9.45 14.00
C ASN A 229 20.83 -8.28 14.74
N ASP A 230 21.34 -7.06 14.60
CA ASP A 230 20.71 -5.86 15.18
C ASP A 230 19.32 -5.61 14.59
N LYS A 231 19.13 -5.79 13.28
CA LYS A 231 17.80 -5.73 12.65
C LYS A 231 16.83 -6.73 13.28
N THR A 232 17.28 -7.97 13.45
CA THR A 232 16.47 -9.03 14.05
C THR A 232 16.10 -8.67 15.49
N LYS A 233 17.06 -8.25 16.30
CA LYS A 233 16.83 -7.82 17.69
C LYS A 233 15.81 -6.68 17.80
N LEU A 234 15.92 -5.67 16.94
CA LEU A 234 14.98 -4.54 16.89
C LEU A 234 13.56 -5.00 16.52
N LEU A 235 13.43 -5.82 15.47
CA LEU A 235 12.13 -6.34 15.03
C LEU A 235 11.46 -7.18 16.13
N ARG A 236 12.22 -8.05 16.80
CA ARG A 236 11.72 -8.89 17.90
C ARG A 236 11.21 -8.06 19.07
N ALA A 237 12.01 -7.09 19.52
CA ALA A 237 11.66 -6.20 20.63
C ALA A 237 10.47 -5.26 20.34
N PHE A 238 10.10 -5.12 19.06
CA PHE A 238 9.04 -4.23 18.61
C PHE A 238 7.74 -4.94 18.21
N ALA A 239 7.80 -6.22 17.81
CA ALA A 239 6.65 -6.98 17.28
C ALA A 239 5.35 -6.83 18.08
N LEU A 240 5.40 -7.11 19.38
CA LEU A 240 4.21 -7.04 20.24
C LEU A 240 3.79 -5.59 20.54
N LYS A 241 4.73 -4.65 20.57
CA LYS A 241 4.45 -3.22 20.73
C LYS A 241 3.72 -2.67 19.50
N TYR A 242 4.12 -3.10 18.30
CA TYR A 242 3.43 -2.76 17.05
C TYR A 242 1.99 -3.26 17.06
N MET A 243 1.78 -4.53 17.43
CA MET A 243 0.43 -5.09 17.53
C MET A 243 -0.44 -4.37 18.55
N LEU A 244 0.10 -4.10 19.73
CA LEU A 244 -0.60 -3.39 20.79
C LEU A 244 -1.00 -1.98 20.36
N LEU A 245 -0.07 -1.21 19.76
CA LEU A 245 -0.33 0.15 19.27
C LEU A 245 -1.48 0.17 18.27
N ASP A 246 -1.49 -0.75 17.32
CA ASP A 246 -2.51 -0.80 16.27
C ASP A 246 -3.89 -1.15 16.82
N ASN A 247 -3.99 -2.10 17.76
CA ASN A 247 -5.28 -2.46 18.39
C ASN A 247 -5.81 -1.32 19.26
N VAL A 248 -4.94 -0.68 20.05
CA VAL A 248 -5.31 0.48 20.89
C VAL A 248 -5.81 1.63 20.03
N TYR A 249 -5.08 1.96 18.96
CA TYR A 249 -5.46 3.06 18.08
C TYR A 249 -6.74 2.75 17.29
N HIS A 250 -6.89 1.53 16.79
CA HIS A 250 -8.12 1.08 16.11
C HIS A 250 -9.35 1.16 17.03
N THR A 251 -9.19 0.81 18.31
CA THR A 251 -10.24 0.95 19.34
C THR A 251 -10.66 2.41 19.50
N TYR A 252 -9.68 3.31 19.62
CA TYR A 252 -9.90 4.75 19.73
C TYR A 252 -10.59 5.32 18.49
N GLU A 253 -10.12 4.96 17.29
CA GLU A 253 -10.64 5.46 16.01
C GLU A 253 -12.12 5.06 15.82
N LEU A 254 -12.51 3.89 16.30
CA LEU A 254 -13.90 3.44 16.32
C LEU A 254 -14.75 4.05 17.45
N GLY A 255 -14.16 4.84 18.34
CA GLY A 255 -14.85 5.55 19.42
C GLY A 255 -15.15 4.73 20.67
N TYR A 256 -14.54 3.56 20.84
CA TYR A 256 -14.77 2.72 22.01
C TYR A 256 -13.83 3.06 23.17
N ARG A 257 -14.35 2.97 24.41
CA ARG A 257 -13.59 3.26 25.65
C ARG A 257 -13.77 2.21 26.75
N ASP A 258 -14.74 1.32 26.59
CA ASP A 258 -15.13 0.27 27.54
C ASP A 258 -14.61 -1.12 27.15
N ARG A 259 -13.91 -1.23 26.01
CA ARG A 259 -13.48 -2.47 25.40
C ARG A 259 -12.24 -2.26 24.57
N LEU A 260 -11.50 -3.33 24.30
CA LEU A 260 -10.45 -3.34 23.28
C LEU A 260 -11.03 -3.94 21.99
N VAL A 261 -10.94 -3.21 20.89
CA VAL A 261 -11.30 -3.69 19.55
C VAL A 261 -10.03 -4.04 18.79
N LEU A 262 -9.92 -5.30 18.41
CA LEU A 262 -8.81 -5.80 17.60
C LEU A 262 -8.95 -5.33 16.15
N VAL A 263 -7.84 -5.28 15.42
CA VAL A 263 -7.81 -4.80 14.02
C VAL A 263 -8.65 -5.63 13.02
N ASN A 264 -9.17 -6.79 13.42
CA ASN A 264 -10.12 -7.59 12.65
C ASN A 264 -11.60 -7.28 12.98
N ASN A 265 -11.85 -6.26 13.80
CA ASN A 265 -13.16 -5.85 14.34
C ASN A 265 -13.81 -6.83 15.36
N ASN A 266 -13.08 -7.84 15.82
CA ASN A 266 -13.47 -8.59 17.02
C ASN A 266 -13.08 -7.79 18.27
N TYR A 267 -13.74 -8.06 19.40
CA TYR A 267 -13.58 -7.21 20.58
C TYR A 267 -13.49 -7.99 21.89
N ILE A 268 -12.88 -7.36 22.89
CA ILE A 268 -12.68 -7.87 24.24
C ILE A 268 -13.31 -6.88 25.22
N VAL A 269 -14.32 -7.31 25.96
CA VAL A 269 -14.97 -6.50 27.01
C VAL A 269 -14.48 -7.00 28.36
N PRO A 270 -13.70 -6.22 29.13
CA PRO A 270 -13.31 -6.60 30.48
C PRO A 270 -14.50 -7.02 31.34
N GLY A 271 -14.33 -8.05 32.17
CA GLY A 271 -15.35 -8.62 33.05
C GLY A 271 -16.37 -9.51 32.36
N SER A 272 -16.35 -9.65 31.03
CA SER A 272 -17.29 -10.48 30.27
C SER A 272 -16.58 -11.63 29.54
N PRO A 273 -16.13 -12.67 30.28
CA PRO A 273 -15.40 -13.78 29.68
C PRO A 273 -16.28 -14.57 28.71
N VAL A 274 -15.68 -15.01 27.61
CA VAL A 274 -16.32 -15.88 26.62
C VAL A 274 -15.74 -17.28 26.73
N ASP A 275 -16.57 -18.31 26.52
CA ASP A 275 -16.11 -19.69 26.56
C ASP A 275 -15.18 -19.98 25.38
N LEU A 276 -13.93 -20.31 25.71
CA LEU A 276 -12.91 -20.76 24.76
C LEU A 276 -13.19 -22.22 24.37
N LYS A 277 -14.21 -22.45 23.53
CA LYS A 277 -14.50 -23.79 23.03
C LYS A 277 -13.31 -24.32 22.20
N GLY A 278 -12.83 -25.53 22.52
CA GLY A 278 -11.90 -26.29 21.68
C GLY A 278 -10.41 -26.01 21.87
N CYS A 279 -10.01 -25.32 22.94
CA CYS A 279 -8.60 -25.17 23.29
C CYS A 279 -8.22 -26.17 24.39
N ASP A 280 -7.26 -27.06 24.11
CA ASP A 280 -6.51 -27.78 25.14
C ASP A 280 -5.63 -26.77 25.90
N VAL A 281 -6.26 -26.00 26.80
CA VAL A 281 -5.56 -24.98 27.60
C VAL A 281 -5.12 -25.61 28.90
N VAL A 282 -3.84 -25.46 29.23
CA VAL A 282 -3.23 -25.97 30.48
C VAL A 282 -3.79 -25.23 31.72
N ASP A 283 -4.30 -24.00 31.56
CA ASP A 283 -4.93 -23.18 32.60
C ASP A 283 -5.96 -22.18 32.02
N GLU A 284 -7.21 -22.62 31.85
CA GLU A 284 -8.31 -21.81 31.32
C GLU A 284 -8.63 -20.59 32.20
N VAL A 285 -8.41 -20.70 33.51
CA VAL A 285 -8.72 -19.64 34.49
C VAL A 285 -7.73 -18.48 34.36
N SER A 286 -6.43 -18.77 34.28
CA SER A 286 -5.41 -17.74 34.09
C SER A 286 -5.53 -17.01 32.75
N ILE A 287 -5.90 -17.71 31.67
CA ILE A 287 -6.16 -17.05 30.38
C ILE A 287 -7.40 -16.16 30.45
N LYS A 288 -8.47 -16.64 31.09
CA LYS A 288 -9.70 -15.85 31.24
C LYS A 288 -9.45 -14.56 32.05
N ASP A 289 -8.70 -14.64 33.14
CA ASP A 289 -8.30 -13.46 33.93
C ASP A 289 -7.34 -12.53 33.18
N MET A 290 -6.45 -13.06 32.34
CA MET A 290 -5.51 -12.23 31.58
C MET A 290 -6.18 -11.45 30.45
N ILE A 291 -7.09 -12.10 29.71
CA ILE A 291 -7.77 -11.51 28.56
C ILE A 291 -8.95 -10.64 29.00
N TRP A 292 -9.74 -11.07 30.00
CA TRP A 292 -10.95 -10.37 30.43
C TRP A 292 -10.86 -9.79 31.84
N GLY A 293 -9.80 -10.00 32.60
CA GLY A 293 -9.67 -9.48 33.96
C GLY A 293 -9.04 -8.10 34.07
N GLN A 294 -8.50 -7.80 35.24
CA GLN A 294 -8.03 -6.45 35.61
C GLN A 294 -6.90 -5.93 34.73
N ARG A 295 -6.04 -6.81 34.20
CA ARG A 295 -4.91 -6.43 33.34
C ARG A 295 -5.39 -5.77 32.04
N MET A 296 -6.42 -6.33 31.41
CA MET A 296 -7.02 -5.75 30.21
C MET A 296 -7.72 -4.43 30.51
N GLN A 297 -8.41 -4.33 31.66
CA GLN A 297 -9.01 -3.08 32.09
C GLN A 297 -7.96 -1.97 32.30
N ASN A 298 -6.83 -2.30 32.91
CA ASN A 298 -5.72 -1.37 33.09
C ASN A 298 -5.14 -0.93 31.74
N LEU A 299 -4.98 -1.84 30.77
CA LEU A 299 -4.54 -1.51 29.41
C LEU A 299 -5.45 -0.47 28.75
N ILE A 300 -6.77 -0.67 28.84
CA ILE A 300 -7.76 0.29 28.30
C ILE A 300 -7.66 1.64 29.01
N ASN A 301 -7.54 1.63 30.34
CA ASN A 301 -7.46 2.85 31.15
C ASN A 301 -6.16 3.63 30.95
N ASP A 302 -5.04 2.93 30.73
CA ASP A 302 -3.72 3.54 30.63
C ASP A 302 -3.38 3.98 29.20
N LEU A 303 -4.01 3.37 28.18
CA LEU A 303 -3.71 3.65 26.77
C LEU A 303 -4.92 4.21 26.01
N VAL A 304 -6.01 3.47 25.91
CA VAL A 304 -7.19 3.87 25.10
C VAL A 304 -7.83 5.15 25.65
N GLY A 305 -8.00 5.22 26.98
CA GLY A 305 -8.58 6.38 27.65
C GLY A 305 -7.79 7.67 27.38
N PRO A 306 -6.49 7.74 27.72
CA PRO A 306 -5.66 8.92 27.51
C PRO A 306 -5.54 9.32 26.04
N ILE A 307 -5.33 8.36 25.12
CA ILE A 307 -5.26 8.61 23.67
C ILE A 307 -6.57 9.24 23.18
N GLY A 308 -7.72 8.74 23.67
CA GLY A 308 -9.03 9.25 23.30
C GLY A 308 -9.40 10.60 23.91
N GLN A 309 -8.92 10.91 25.12
CA GLN A 309 -9.11 12.22 25.74
C GLN A 309 -8.28 13.31 25.07
N GLN A 310 -7.10 12.93 24.57
CA GLN A 310 -6.15 13.84 23.96
C GLN A 310 -6.31 13.95 22.44
N ASN A 311 -7.29 13.27 21.81
CA ASN A 311 -7.54 13.32 20.37
C ASN A 311 -6.26 13.13 19.53
N MET A 312 -5.65 11.95 19.64
CA MET A 312 -4.34 11.69 19.05
C MET A 312 -4.36 11.67 17.51
N MET A 313 -3.46 12.43 16.89
CA MET A 313 -3.33 12.57 15.43
C MET A 313 -2.49 11.43 14.82
N TYR A 314 -2.65 11.19 13.51
CA TYR A 314 -1.90 10.15 12.80
C TYR A 314 -0.38 10.36 12.89
N GLY A 315 0.11 11.59 12.74
CA GLY A 315 1.54 11.88 12.85
C GLY A 315 2.12 11.53 14.23
N GLU A 316 1.33 11.72 15.28
CA GLU A 316 1.72 11.40 16.66
C GLU A 316 1.86 9.89 16.85
N ILE A 317 0.90 9.12 16.31
CA ILE A 317 0.94 7.65 16.35
C ILE A 317 2.17 7.13 15.59
N MET A 318 2.44 7.69 14.40
CA MET A 318 3.62 7.32 13.61
C MET A 318 4.92 7.65 14.36
N THR A 319 4.94 8.76 15.11
CA THR A 319 6.08 9.12 15.94
C THR A 319 6.27 8.15 17.10
N ILE A 320 5.22 7.85 17.87
CA ILE A 320 5.30 6.84 18.95
C ILE A 320 5.77 5.50 18.39
N ARG A 321 5.26 5.09 17.22
CA ARG A 321 5.67 3.86 16.53
C ARG A 321 7.18 3.86 16.25
N ARG A 322 7.74 4.96 15.71
CA ARG A 322 9.19 5.11 15.47
C ARG A 322 10.00 5.07 16.75
N VAL A 323 9.56 5.80 17.78
CA VAL A 323 10.27 5.89 19.07
C VAL A 323 10.31 4.53 19.74
N MET A 324 9.21 3.78 19.77
CA MET A 324 9.19 2.45 20.35
C MET A 324 10.04 1.43 19.58
N PHE A 325 10.19 1.60 18.25
CA PHE A 325 11.06 0.75 17.45
C PHE A 325 12.54 1.03 17.72
N TRP A 326 12.93 2.30 17.73
CA TRP A 326 14.31 2.74 17.98
C TRP A 326 14.70 2.78 19.46
N ASN A 327 13.75 2.57 20.36
CA ASN A 327 13.99 2.40 21.79
C ASN A 327 13.51 1.01 22.26
N PRO A 328 14.27 -0.05 21.94
CA PRO A 328 13.87 -1.42 22.27
C PRO A 328 14.02 -1.76 23.77
N GLY A 329 14.61 -0.90 24.59
CA GLY A 329 14.91 -1.16 26.00
C GLY A 329 16.26 -1.88 26.19
N ASN A 330 16.30 -2.93 27.00
CA ASN A 330 17.53 -3.64 27.41
C ASN A 330 18.11 -4.60 26.34
N VAL A 331 17.94 -4.26 25.07
CA VAL A 331 18.42 -5.08 23.96
C VAL A 331 19.89 -4.77 23.68
N GLN A 332 20.72 -5.81 23.62
CA GLN A 332 22.15 -5.68 23.34
C GLN A 332 22.40 -5.41 21.85
N LEU A 333 22.34 -4.13 21.47
CA LEU A 333 22.67 -3.66 20.11
C LEU A 333 24.16 -3.34 19.98
N SER A 334 24.68 -3.36 18.76
CA SER A 334 26.01 -2.80 18.47
C SER A 334 26.08 -1.29 18.75
N GLU A 335 27.28 -0.75 18.97
CA GLU A 335 27.47 0.70 19.18
C GLU A 335 26.98 1.53 17.99
N MET A 336 27.16 1.02 16.76
CA MET A 336 26.63 1.66 15.55
C MET A 336 25.10 1.69 15.57
N ALA A 337 24.45 0.57 15.90
CA ALA A 337 23.00 0.51 15.97
C ALA A 337 22.43 1.39 17.09
N LYS A 338 23.11 1.50 18.24
CA LYS A 338 22.73 2.43 19.32
C LYS A 338 22.81 3.87 18.85
N ALA A 339 23.91 4.27 18.22
CA ALA A 339 24.09 5.63 17.70
C ALA A 339 23.01 5.98 16.66
N LEU A 340 22.74 5.06 15.74
CA LEU A 340 21.71 5.23 14.72
C LEU A 340 20.30 5.30 15.31
N SER A 341 20.02 4.49 16.33
CA SER A 341 18.74 4.49 17.03
C SER A 341 18.50 5.82 17.76
N ALA A 342 19.53 6.36 18.41
CA ALA A 342 19.46 7.67 19.05
C ALA A 342 19.20 8.79 18.03
N GLU A 343 19.90 8.77 16.90
CA GLU A 343 19.68 9.77 15.85
C GLU A 343 18.29 9.65 15.23
N ALA A 344 17.82 8.42 14.94
CA ALA A 344 16.49 8.20 14.39
C ALA A 344 15.37 8.68 15.34
N CYS A 345 15.53 8.50 16.65
CA CYS A 345 14.64 9.07 17.67
C CYS A 345 14.66 10.61 17.65
N ASN A 346 15.84 11.23 17.60
CA ASN A 346 15.98 12.68 17.54
C ASN A 346 15.33 13.27 16.29
N VAL A 347 15.53 12.63 15.14
CA VAL A 347 14.88 13.02 13.88
C VAL A 347 13.37 12.89 13.99
N ALA A 348 12.86 11.78 14.54
CA ALA A 348 11.42 11.59 14.73
C ALA A 348 10.79 12.69 15.60
N MET A 349 11.46 13.13 16.67
CA MET A 349 10.98 14.23 17.52
C MET A 349 11.00 15.58 16.81
N LYS A 350 12.06 15.89 16.06
CA LYS A 350 12.14 17.13 15.27
C LYS A 350 11.05 17.18 14.20
N GLU A 351 10.81 16.08 13.50
CA GLU A 351 9.74 15.99 12.52
C GLU A 351 8.35 16.11 13.16
N LEU A 352 8.15 15.51 14.35
CA LEU A 352 6.91 15.67 15.09
C LEU A 352 6.68 17.14 15.46
N GLN A 353 7.69 17.84 15.97
CA GLN A 353 7.56 19.27 16.31
C GLN A 353 7.12 20.09 15.09
N GLN A 354 7.72 19.85 13.92
CA GLN A 354 7.33 20.50 12.67
C GLN A 354 5.90 20.13 12.24
N TYR A 355 5.52 18.86 12.40
CA TYR A 355 4.17 18.39 12.09
C TYR A 355 3.12 19.07 12.98
N LEU A 356 3.35 19.14 14.30
CA LEU A 356 2.45 19.80 15.25
C LEU A 356 2.30 21.29 14.96
N LEU A 357 3.39 21.97 14.57
CA LEU A 357 3.34 23.37 14.09
C LEU A 357 2.46 23.50 12.84
N SER A 358 2.56 22.57 11.89
CA SER A 358 1.78 22.61 10.65
C SER A 358 0.28 22.33 10.85
N GLU A 359 -0.07 21.56 11.88
CA GLU A 359 -1.46 21.29 12.29
C GLU A 359 -2.03 22.41 13.19
N GLY A 360 -1.24 23.43 13.53
CA GLY A 360 -1.68 24.58 14.32
C GLY A 360 -1.84 24.30 15.82
N VAL A 361 -1.04 23.38 16.37
CA VAL A 361 -1.05 23.08 17.81
C VAL A 361 -0.31 24.18 18.59
N ASP A 362 -1.00 24.80 19.56
CA ASP A 362 -0.44 25.91 20.35
C ASP A 362 0.62 25.45 21.37
N ASP A 363 0.31 24.42 22.18
CA ASP A 363 1.21 23.90 23.23
C ASP A 363 1.89 22.59 22.80
N ILE A 364 2.95 22.75 22.01
CA ILE A 364 3.72 21.62 21.47
C ILE A 364 4.49 20.89 22.57
N GLU A 365 4.95 21.59 23.59
CA GLU A 365 5.75 21.00 24.67
C GLU A 365 4.90 20.04 25.50
N ALA A 366 3.70 20.47 25.93
CA ALA A 366 2.76 19.60 26.63
C ALA A 366 2.35 18.40 25.76
N ARG A 367 2.22 18.62 24.45
CA ARG A 367 1.86 17.56 23.51
C ARG A 367 2.94 16.50 23.41
N ILE A 368 4.20 16.91 23.18
CA ILE A 368 5.34 15.99 23.13
C ILE A 368 5.52 15.27 24.46
N GLN A 369 5.37 15.98 25.59
CA GLN A 369 5.43 15.38 26.92
C GLN A 369 4.39 14.27 27.09
N PHE A 370 3.14 14.53 26.67
CA PHE A 370 2.08 13.52 26.70
C PHE A 370 2.45 12.28 25.87
N LEU A 371 2.93 12.46 24.62
CA LEU A 371 3.33 11.33 23.77
C LEU A 371 4.44 10.48 24.42
N LEU A 372 5.43 11.12 25.04
CA LEU A 372 6.54 10.42 25.69
C LEU A 372 6.09 9.62 26.92
N LEU A 373 5.07 10.10 27.65
CA LEU A 373 4.51 9.40 28.80
C LEU A 373 3.71 8.14 28.41
N LEU A 374 3.27 8.03 27.15
CA LEU A 374 2.61 6.81 26.64
C LEU A 374 3.62 5.67 26.40
N VAL A 375 4.88 5.97 26.08
CA VAL A 375 5.89 4.93 25.76
C VAL A 375 6.12 3.94 26.92
N PRO A 376 6.27 4.39 28.18
CA PRO A 376 6.29 3.50 29.33
C PRO A 376 5.02 2.67 29.49
N ALA A 377 3.83 3.25 29.26
CA ALA A 377 2.56 2.52 29.35
C ALA A 377 2.47 1.39 28.32
N PHE A 378 2.84 1.66 27.06
CA PHE A 378 2.99 0.61 26.04
C PHE A 378 4.00 -0.46 26.46
N SER A 379 5.11 -0.04 27.08
CA SER A 379 6.14 -0.96 27.57
C SER A 379 5.70 -1.77 28.80
N ALA A 380 4.75 -1.30 29.61
CA ALA A 380 4.16 -2.10 30.68
C ALA A 380 3.20 -3.16 30.14
N HIS A 381 2.32 -2.75 29.23
CA HIS A 381 1.24 -3.59 28.70
C HIS A 381 1.68 -4.57 27.60
N HIS A 382 2.83 -4.38 26.96
CA HIS A 382 3.34 -5.38 25.99
C HIS A 382 3.64 -6.74 26.65
N LYS A 383 3.98 -6.78 27.96
CA LYS A 383 4.19 -8.03 28.70
C LYS A 383 2.91 -8.83 28.83
N THR A 384 1.78 -8.14 29.07
CA THR A 384 0.46 -8.78 29.06
C THR A 384 0.16 -9.38 27.70
N MET A 385 0.45 -8.67 26.61
CA MET A 385 0.31 -9.22 25.26
C MET A 385 1.23 -10.43 24.99
N TYR A 386 2.47 -10.40 25.50
CA TYR A 386 3.41 -11.52 25.41
C TYR A 386 2.86 -12.77 26.11
N GLU A 387 2.35 -12.62 27.33
CA GLU A 387 1.78 -13.74 28.08
C GLU A 387 0.54 -14.31 27.41
N ILE A 388 -0.34 -13.47 26.84
CA ILE A 388 -1.51 -13.90 26.05
C ILE A 388 -1.04 -14.74 24.85
N VAL A 389 -0.09 -14.24 24.06
CA VAL A 389 0.44 -14.95 22.89
C VAL A 389 1.09 -16.27 23.28
N ARG A 390 1.86 -16.30 24.38
CA ARG A 390 2.54 -17.51 24.86
C ARG A 390 1.59 -18.60 25.34
N LEU A 391 0.47 -18.22 25.95
CA LEU A 391 -0.49 -19.16 26.54
C LEU A 391 -1.52 -19.70 25.54
N ILE A 392 -1.61 -19.13 24.34
CA ILE A 392 -2.54 -19.56 23.30
C ILE A 392 -1.96 -20.77 22.52
N PRO A 393 -2.51 -21.99 22.67
CA PRO A 393 -1.96 -23.20 22.05
C PRO A 393 -2.07 -23.22 20.52
N SER A 394 -2.95 -22.40 19.92
CA SER A 394 -3.07 -22.28 18.46
C SER A 394 -1.84 -21.66 17.81
N PHE A 395 -0.97 -20.98 18.57
CA PHE A 395 0.36 -20.64 18.07
C PHE A 395 1.20 -21.90 17.85
N GLY A 396 1.15 -22.90 18.74
CA GLY A 396 1.90 -24.16 18.62
C GLY A 396 1.38 -25.13 17.55
N LYS A 397 0.17 -24.94 17.01
CA LYS A 397 -0.38 -25.74 15.89
C LYS A 397 0.01 -25.18 14.51
N MET A 398 0.74 -24.08 14.45
CA MET A 398 1.25 -23.51 13.21
C MET A 398 2.57 -24.18 12.82
N SER A 399 2.52 -25.39 12.25
CA SER A 399 3.72 -26.19 11.92
C SER A 399 4.79 -25.45 11.11
N ASP A 400 4.41 -24.46 10.31
CA ASP A 400 5.34 -23.70 9.45
C ASP A 400 5.83 -22.38 10.08
N TRP A 401 5.12 -21.85 11.08
CA TRP A 401 5.46 -20.59 11.75
C TRP A 401 5.92 -20.76 13.19
N ASN A 402 5.81 -21.96 13.78
CA ASN A 402 6.36 -22.24 15.11
C ASN A 402 7.80 -21.79 15.24
N SER A 403 8.66 -22.06 14.24
CA SER A 403 10.05 -21.60 14.23
C SER A 403 10.18 -20.07 14.21
N PHE A 404 9.37 -19.36 13.42
CA PHE A 404 9.43 -17.89 13.34
C PHE A 404 8.82 -17.23 14.58
N MET A 405 7.72 -17.78 15.11
CA MET A 405 7.07 -17.33 16.34
C MET A 405 7.97 -17.55 17.54
N GLU A 406 8.56 -18.75 17.66
CA GLU A 406 9.59 -19.04 18.66
C GLU A 406 10.79 -18.13 18.46
N ASP A 407 11.28 -17.92 17.23
CA ASP A 407 12.36 -16.97 16.98
C ASP A 407 12.01 -15.55 17.45
N VAL A 408 10.80 -15.06 17.16
CA VAL A 408 10.37 -13.71 17.54
C VAL A 408 10.15 -13.58 19.06
N LEU A 409 9.59 -14.61 19.69
CA LEU A 409 9.23 -14.60 21.11
C LEU A 409 10.36 -15.05 22.05
N ASN A 410 11.34 -15.84 21.57
CA ASN A 410 12.52 -16.28 22.35
C ASN A 410 13.54 -15.17 22.56
N GLY A 411 13.33 -13.99 21.95
CA GLY A 411 14.18 -12.80 22.12
C GLY A 411 13.54 -11.65 22.91
N VAL A 412 12.39 -11.88 23.57
CA VAL A 412 11.70 -10.92 24.45
C VAL A 412 12.23 -10.99 25.88
#